data_AF-A0A8C4VRX9-F1
#
_entry.id   AF-A0A8C4VRX9-F1
#
_cell.length_a   1.000
_cell.length_b   1.000
_cell.length_c   1.000
_cell.angle_alpha   90.00
_cell.angle_beta   90.00
_cell.angle_gamma   90.00
#
_symmetry.space_group_name_H-M   'P 1'
#
loop_
_entity.id
_entity.type
_entity.pdbx_description
1 polymer ?
#
loop_
_entity_poly.entity_id
_entity_poly.type
_entity_poly.pdbx_seq_one_letter_code
_entity_poly.pdbx_strand_id
1 'polypeptide(L)'
;MAALSKSIPHNCYEIGHTWHPHCGQAFLHITHGALAESLRIYGTLYLIAAVLRKRKLDYYLHKLLPEILQSTSFLTANGSLYIACFCILRRILGKFYFWTPGFGAALPASYVAILIERKSRRGLLTIYMANLATETLFRMGVARGAITPLRHGEVLLFCITAALFMFFFRCKDGLKGFTFSALKFIVGKEEIPTHSFSPEVTFSKIDRKIKHREEVSRRMNIIALTKKLVDQVCKHGPRHRCCKHYEDNCISYCIKGFIRMFSVGYLIQCCLRIPSAFRHLFTKPSRLLSLFYNKENFQLGAFLGSFVSIYKGTSCFLRWVRNLDDELHALIAGSLAGISMMFYKSTTISMYLASKLVETMYFKGIEAGKVPYFPHADSIIYAISTAICFQAAVMEVQTLRPSYWKFLLRLTKGRFAVMNRRVLDVFGTEASKNFKNFIPKLDPRYTSVPPELPIELS
;
A
#
# COMPACT_ATOMS: atom_id res chain seq x y z
N MET A 1 2.17 33.30 2.49
CA MET A 1 2.92 33.53 3.73
C MET A 1 2.08 34.13 4.87
N ALA A 2 1.03 34.92 4.61
CA ALA A 2 0.16 35.49 5.65
C ALA A 2 -0.59 34.49 6.56
N ALA A 3 -0.79 33.24 6.15
CA ALA A 3 -1.47 32.22 6.97
C ALA A 3 -0.57 31.60 8.07
N LEU A 4 0.75 31.63 7.91
CA LEU A 4 1.69 31.04 8.88
C LEU A 4 1.95 31.97 10.09
N SER A 5 1.79 33.28 9.92
CA SER A 5 1.95 34.29 10.98
C SER A 5 0.66 34.52 11.79
N LYS A 6 -0.51 34.11 11.25
CA LYS A 6 -1.77 34.12 12.01
C LYS A 6 -1.63 33.21 13.23
N SER A 7 -2.10 33.70 14.36
CA SER A 7 -2.02 32.98 15.64
C SER A 7 -3.35 33.04 16.39
N ILE A 8 -3.58 32.04 17.23
CA ILE A 8 -4.77 31.88 18.05
C ILE A 8 -4.34 31.90 19.53
N PRO A 9 -4.96 32.73 20.40
CA PRO A 9 -4.56 32.88 21.79
C PRO A 9 -5.06 31.76 22.72
N HIS A 10 -6.01 30.93 22.27
CA HIS A 10 -6.58 29.81 23.03
C HIS A 10 -5.50 28.86 23.58
N ASN A 11 -5.74 28.31 24.75
CA ASN A 11 -4.92 27.29 25.40
C ASN A 11 -5.21 25.88 24.86
N CYS A 12 -4.44 24.88 25.32
CA CYS A 12 -4.55 23.52 24.82
C CYS A 12 -5.84 22.78 25.24
N TYR A 13 -6.49 23.21 26.33
CA TYR A 13 -7.81 22.72 26.73
C TYR A 13 -8.90 23.18 25.78
N GLU A 14 -8.87 24.45 25.38
CA GLU A 14 -9.85 25.07 24.49
C GLU A 14 -9.82 24.50 23.06
N ILE A 15 -8.69 23.92 22.61
CA ILE A 15 -8.52 23.37 21.27
C ILE A 15 -8.43 21.84 21.27
N GLY A 16 -7.45 21.29 21.99
CA GLY A 16 -6.98 19.92 21.80
C GLY A 16 -7.65 18.92 22.72
N HIS A 17 -7.59 19.17 24.03
CA HIS A 17 -8.09 18.24 25.07
C HIS A 17 -9.34 18.74 25.77
N THR A 18 -10.33 19.16 24.98
CA THR A 18 -11.61 19.77 25.39
C THR A 18 -12.44 18.94 26.40
N TRP A 19 -12.14 17.65 26.56
CA TRP A 19 -12.81 16.78 27.53
C TRP A 19 -12.28 16.92 28.97
N HIS A 20 -11.10 17.50 29.17
CA HIS A 20 -10.53 17.66 30.51
C HIS A 20 -9.52 18.83 30.59
N PRO A 21 -9.59 19.73 31.58
CA PRO A 21 -8.75 20.93 31.63
C PRO A 21 -7.26 20.65 31.88
N HIS A 22 -6.94 19.58 32.60
CA HIS A 22 -5.56 19.24 32.94
C HIS A 22 -4.85 18.41 31.85
N CYS A 23 -3.69 18.89 31.40
CA CYS A 23 -2.86 18.22 30.37
C CYS A 23 -2.43 16.80 30.76
N GLY A 24 -2.06 16.59 32.03
CA GLY A 24 -1.62 15.27 32.52
C GLY A 24 -2.73 14.22 32.44
N GLN A 25 -3.96 14.59 32.80
CA GLN A 25 -5.11 13.69 32.68
C GLN A 25 -5.47 13.43 31.22
N ALA A 26 -5.39 14.45 30.35
CA ALA A 26 -5.55 14.25 28.91
C ALA A 26 -4.51 13.26 28.34
N PHE A 27 -3.25 13.36 28.76
CA PHE A 27 -2.20 12.41 28.42
C PHE A 27 -2.51 10.98 28.86
N LEU A 28 -2.93 10.78 30.11
CA LEU A 28 -3.29 9.46 30.65
C LEU A 28 -4.48 8.84 29.89
N HIS A 29 -5.51 9.65 29.61
CA HIS A 29 -6.69 9.23 28.86
C HIS A 29 -6.35 8.74 27.44
N ILE A 30 -5.47 9.46 26.74
CA ILE A 30 -5.01 9.07 25.40
C ILE A 30 -4.11 7.84 25.49
N THR A 31 -3.20 7.79 26.47
CA THR A 31 -2.30 6.65 26.69
C THR A 31 -3.07 5.35 26.94
N HIS A 32 -4.07 5.37 27.83
CA HIS A 32 -4.90 4.21 28.11
C HIS A 32 -5.68 3.73 26.87
N GLY A 33 -6.27 4.69 26.13
CA GLY A 33 -6.97 4.38 24.88
C GLY A 33 -6.06 3.77 23.82
N ALA A 34 -4.88 4.37 23.63
CA ALA A 34 -3.89 3.94 22.66
C ALA A 34 -3.28 2.59 23.02
N LEU A 35 -3.00 2.34 24.30
CA LEU A 35 -2.47 1.06 24.78
C LEU A 35 -3.43 -0.09 24.50
N ALA A 36 -4.71 0.07 24.84
CA ALA A 36 -5.73 -0.95 24.64
C ALA A 36 -5.90 -1.31 23.15
N GLU A 37 -5.99 -0.31 22.26
CA GLU A 37 -6.12 -0.57 20.83
C GLU A 37 -4.82 -1.09 20.20
N SER A 38 -3.67 -0.60 20.64
CA SER A 38 -2.36 -1.07 20.14
C SER A 38 -2.14 -2.54 20.47
N LEU A 39 -2.44 -2.93 21.71
CA LEU A 39 -2.36 -4.31 22.16
C LEU A 39 -3.33 -5.20 21.39
N ARG A 40 -4.55 -4.73 21.13
CA ARG A 40 -5.54 -5.46 20.31
C ARG A 40 -5.04 -5.70 18.88
N ILE A 41 -4.50 -4.68 18.22
CA ILE A 41 -4.01 -4.76 16.83
C ILE A 41 -2.81 -5.70 16.77
N TYR A 42 -1.78 -5.45 17.57
CA TYR A 42 -0.55 -6.25 17.51
C TYR A 42 -0.76 -7.65 18.08
N GLY A 43 -1.47 -7.79 19.20
CA GLY A 43 -1.84 -9.08 19.76
C GLY A 43 -2.52 -9.97 18.72
N THR A 44 -3.51 -9.44 17.97
CA THR A 44 -4.21 -10.23 16.94
C THR A 44 -3.28 -10.63 15.79
N LEU A 45 -2.49 -9.70 15.24
CA LEU A 45 -1.61 -9.98 14.11
C LEU A 45 -0.53 -11.01 14.46
N TYR A 46 0.11 -10.85 15.61
CA TYR A 46 1.14 -11.77 16.06
C TYR A 46 0.56 -13.12 16.51
N LEU A 47 -0.67 -13.17 17.04
CA LEU A 47 -1.36 -14.43 17.34
C LEU A 47 -1.66 -15.24 16.08
N ILE A 48 -2.11 -14.59 15.01
CA ILE A 48 -2.31 -15.26 13.71
C ILE A 48 -0.98 -15.80 13.18
N ALA A 49 0.08 -14.97 13.22
CA ALA A 49 1.41 -15.39 12.80
C ALA A 49 1.96 -16.56 13.65
N ALA A 50 1.66 -16.57 14.95
CA ALA A 50 1.99 -17.63 15.89
C ALA A 50 1.35 -18.97 15.51
N VAL A 51 0.02 -18.98 15.30
CA VAL A 51 -0.74 -20.18 14.93
C VAL A 51 -0.20 -20.79 13.63
N LEU A 52 0.14 -19.96 12.64
CA LEU A 52 0.71 -20.42 11.36
C LEU A 52 2.11 -21.04 11.50
N ARG A 53 2.88 -20.65 12.52
CA ARG A 53 4.30 -21.05 12.64
C ARG A 53 4.54 -22.33 13.44
N LYS A 54 3.54 -22.80 14.22
CA LYS A 54 3.59 -24.00 15.07
C LYS A 54 4.94 -24.19 15.80
N ARG A 55 5.36 -23.20 16.59
CA ARG A 55 6.64 -23.22 17.35
C ARG A 55 6.43 -23.67 18.81
N LYS A 56 7.53 -23.95 19.53
CA LYS A 56 7.57 -24.32 20.96
C LYS A 56 7.25 -23.13 21.88
N LEU A 57 6.85 -23.39 23.14
CA LEU A 57 6.44 -22.36 24.12
C LEU A 57 7.50 -21.26 24.32
N ASP A 58 8.78 -21.63 24.40
CA ASP A 58 9.91 -20.70 24.61
C ASP A 58 10.00 -19.60 23.55
N TYR A 59 9.65 -19.93 22.31
CA TYR A 59 9.63 -18.96 21.22
C TYR A 59 8.59 -17.86 21.47
N TYR A 60 7.44 -18.20 22.04
CA TYR A 60 6.38 -17.23 22.31
C TYR A 60 6.76 -16.31 23.47
N LEU A 61 7.36 -16.86 24.53
CA LEU A 61 7.75 -16.10 25.71
C LEU A 61 8.95 -15.19 25.46
N HIS A 62 10.02 -15.72 24.87
CA HIS A 62 11.28 -14.97 24.73
C HIS A 62 11.39 -14.12 23.47
N LYS A 63 10.53 -14.35 22.46
CA LYS A 63 10.59 -13.62 21.20
C LYS A 63 9.28 -12.94 20.85
N LEU A 64 8.17 -13.68 20.82
CA LEU A 64 6.89 -13.09 20.38
C LEU A 64 6.37 -12.04 21.35
N LEU A 65 6.37 -12.31 22.65
CA LEU A 65 5.84 -11.40 23.66
C LEU A 65 6.62 -10.07 23.73
N PRO A 66 7.97 -10.06 23.78
CA PRO A 66 8.74 -8.82 23.66
C PRO A 66 8.47 -8.06 22.36
N GLU A 67 8.34 -8.76 21.23
CA GLU A 67 8.01 -8.13 19.94
C GLU A 67 6.62 -7.47 19.95
N ILE A 68 5.62 -8.11 20.57
CA ILE A 68 4.26 -7.54 20.74
C ILE A 68 4.32 -6.32 21.65
N LEU A 69 4.99 -6.42 22.79
CA LEU A 69 5.10 -5.32 23.76
C LEU A 69 5.84 -4.13 23.15
N GLN A 70 6.95 -4.35 22.45
CA GLN A 70 7.69 -3.28 21.76
C GLN A 70 6.83 -2.58 20.71
N SER A 71 6.10 -3.34 19.88
CA SER A 71 5.19 -2.79 18.86
C SER A 71 4.03 -2.01 19.49
N THR A 72 3.51 -2.52 20.60
CA THR A 72 2.44 -1.89 21.39
C THR A 72 2.93 -0.58 22.01
N SER A 73 4.12 -0.57 22.60
CA SER A 73 4.76 0.62 23.15
C SER A 73 5.03 1.67 22.07
N PHE A 74 5.49 1.28 20.88
CA PHE A 74 5.67 2.19 19.75
C PHE A 74 4.37 2.94 19.40
N LEU A 75 3.27 2.21 19.17
CA LEU A 75 2.04 2.85 18.72
C LEU A 75 1.36 3.65 19.84
N THR A 76 1.45 3.17 21.08
CA THR A 76 1.00 3.89 22.27
C THR A 76 1.77 5.19 22.43
N ALA A 77 3.10 5.13 22.37
CA ALA A 77 3.97 6.30 22.47
C ALA A 77 3.66 7.33 21.38
N ASN A 78 3.36 6.91 20.15
CA ASN A 78 3.01 7.85 19.08
C ASN A 78 1.77 8.70 19.43
N GLY A 79 0.71 8.07 19.97
CA GLY A 79 -0.49 8.79 20.40
C GLY A 79 -0.27 9.65 21.67
N SER A 80 0.40 9.08 22.67
CA SER A 80 0.68 9.73 23.95
C SER A 80 1.64 10.93 23.81
N LEU A 81 2.73 10.75 23.05
CA LEU A 81 3.69 11.81 22.81
C LEU A 81 3.10 12.92 21.93
N TYR A 82 2.18 12.60 21.01
CA TYR A 82 1.51 13.64 20.23
C TYR A 82 0.77 14.63 21.14
N ILE A 83 -0.07 14.13 22.07
CA ILE A 83 -0.81 15.03 22.97
C ILE A 83 0.12 15.75 23.95
N ALA A 84 1.21 15.10 24.38
CA ALA A 84 2.24 15.76 25.20
C ALA A 84 2.93 16.90 24.44
N CYS A 85 3.43 16.63 23.23
CA CYS A 85 4.07 17.62 22.37
C CYS A 85 3.12 18.74 21.97
N PHE A 86 1.83 18.46 21.78
CA PHE A 86 0.79 19.47 21.53
C PHE A 86 0.72 20.49 22.68
N CYS A 87 0.63 20.01 23.92
CA CYS A 87 0.56 20.87 25.11
C CYS A 87 1.90 21.58 25.38
N ILE A 88 3.03 20.88 25.23
CA ILE A 88 4.37 21.44 25.43
C ILE A 88 4.62 22.57 24.42
N LEU A 89 4.33 22.34 23.14
CA LEU A 89 4.52 23.34 22.09
C LEU A 89 3.65 24.58 22.33
N ARG A 90 2.41 24.38 22.81
CA ARG A 90 1.54 25.49 23.22
C ARG A 90 2.09 26.26 24.42
N ARG A 91 2.72 25.58 25.39
CA ARG A 91 3.36 26.22 26.54
C ARG A 91 4.60 27.03 26.14
N ILE A 92 5.40 26.51 25.21
CA ILE A 92 6.61 27.17 24.72
C ILE A 92 6.27 28.41 23.86
N LEU A 93 5.34 28.26 22.92
CA LEU A 93 5.03 29.33 21.95
C LEU A 93 4.00 30.34 22.45
N GLY A 94 3.28 30.04 23.53
CA GLY A 94 2.25 30.93 24.10
C GLY A 94 0.99 31.11 23.25
N LYS A 95 0.97 30.64 22.00
CA LYS A 95 -0.14 30.71 21.04
C LYS A 95 -0.11 29.51 20.10
N PHE A 96 -1.21 29.26 19.39
CA PHE A 96 -1.25 28.30 18.29
C PHE A 96 -1.12 28.99 16.94
N TYR A 97 -0.21 28.49 16.10
CA TYR A 97 -0.09 28.84 14.67
C TYR A 97 -0.60 27.69 13.81
N PHE A 98 -0.86 27.94 12.53
CA PHE A 98 -1.38 26.95 11.57
C PHE A 98 -0.76 25.54 11.67
N TRP A 99 0.56 25.46 11.79
CA TRP A 99 1.31 24.19 11.77
C TRP A 99 1.45 23.53 13.16
N THR A 100 1.23 24.28 14.24
CA THR A 100 1.57 23.82 15.60
C THR A 100 0.65 22.72 16.14
N PRO A 101 -0.69 22.76 15.98
CA PRO A 101 -1.60 21.73 16.48
C PRO A 101 -1.39 20.37 15.82
N GLY A 102 -0.98 20.35 14.55
CA GLY A 102 -0.80 19.13 13.77
C GLY A 102 0.67 18.79 13.58
N PHE A 103 1.28 19.36 12.53
CA PHE A 103 2.65 19.03 12.10
C PHE A 103 3.68 19.19 13.22
N GLY A 104 3.64 20.33 13.92
CA GLY A 104 4.61 20.67 14.97
C GLY A 104 4.58 19.73 16.17
N ALA A 105 3.39 19.33 16.61
CA ALA A 105 3.22 18.37 17.69
C ALA A 105 3.58 16.93 17.26
N ALA A 106 3.16 16.54 16.06
CA ALA A 106 3.31 15.17 15.57
C ALA A 106 4.74 14.82 15.13
N LEU A 107 5.51 15.77 14.59
CA LEU A 107 6.87 15.53 14.12
C LEU A 107 7.81 14.97 15.22
N PRO A 108 8.04 15.65 16.36
CA PRO A 108 8.89 15.12 17.42
C PRO A 108 8.30 13.86 18.06
N ALA A 109 6.98 13.81 18.26
CA ALA A 109 6.29 12.68 18.85
C ALA A 109 6.50 11.38 18.04
N SER A 110 6.29 11.46 16.73
CA SER A 110 6.41 10.32 15.83
C SER A 110 7.86 9.91 15.58
N TYR A 111 8.80 10.86 15.62
CA TYR A 111 10.24 10.57 15.57
C TYR A 111 10.70 9.77 16.80
N VAL A 112 10.33 10.21 18.01
CA VAL A 112 10.65 9.45 19.23
C VAL A 112 9.97 8.08 19.23
N ALA A 113 8.69 8.03 18.81
CA ALA A 113 7.96 6.77 18.76
C ALA A 113 8.62 5.75 17.82
N ILE A 114 8.98 6.12 16.59
CA ILE A 114 9.55 5.16 15.62
C ILE A 114 10.90 4.58 16.07
N LEU A 115 11.63 5.29 16.93
CA LEU A 115 12.86 4.77 17.53
C LEU A 115 12.62 3.63 18.53
N ILE A 116 11.42 3.54 19.13
CA ILE A 116 11.00 2.42 19.98
C ILE A 116 10.78 1.16 19.14
N GLU A 117 10.29 1.30 17.91
CA GLU A 117 9.99 0.18 17.02
C GLU A 117 11.28 -0.50 16.52
N ARG A 118 11.20 -1.79 16.23
CA ARG A 118 12.34 -2.58 15.77
C ARG A 118 12.78 -2.17 14.35
N LYS A 119 14.10 -2.11 14.12
CA LYS A 119 14.69 -1.69 12.83
C LYS A 119 14.11 -2.44 11.61
N SER A 120 13.83 -3.74 11.75
CA SER A 120 13.27 -4.56 10.66
C SER A 120 11.87 -4.15 10.17
N ARG A 121 11.10 -3.41 10.98
CA ARG A 121 9.75 -2.95 10.63
C ARG A 121 9.68 -1.49 10.23
N ARG A 122 10.67 -0.67 10.59
CA ARG A 122 10.69 0.77 10.32
C ARG A 122 10.53 1.07 8.84
N GLY A 123 11.25 0.36 7.97
CA GLY A 123 11.12 0.53 6.51
C GLY A 123 9.70 0.29 6.00
N LEU A 124 9.02 -0.78 6.44
CA LEU A 124 7.65 -1.08 6.01
C LEU A 124 6.65 -0.03 6.53
N LEU A 125 6.77 0.39 7.79
CA LEU A 125 5.92 1.43 8.38
C LEU A 125 6.14 2.79 7.72
N THR A 126 7.39 3.12 7.40
CA THR A 126 7.77 4.35 6.69
C THR A 126 7.12 4.40 5.34
N ILE A 127 7.18 3.32 4.55
CA ILE A 127 6.55 3.27 3.23
C ILE A 127 5.04 3.38 3.33
N TYR A 128 4.43 2.71 4.30
CA TYR A 128 3.00 2.86 4.56
C TYR A 128 2.61 4.30 4.87
N MET A 129 3.38 5.00 5.74
CA MET A 129 3.09 6.39 6.07
C MET A 129 3.42 7.38 4.98
N ALA A 130 4.51 7.20 4.24
CA ALA A 130 4.85 8.02 3.08
C ALA A 130 3.76 7.93 2.01
N ASN A 131 3.24 6.73 1.73
CA ASN A 131 2.12 6.55 0.79
C ASN A 131 0.86 7.27 1.26
N LEU A 132 0.51 7.13 2.54
CA LEU A 132 -0.67 7.80 3.07
C LEU A 132 -0.51 9.33 3.06
N ALA A 133 0.67 9.83 3.43
CA ALA A 133 0.98 11.26 3.40
C ALA A 133 0.90 11.80 1.97
N THR A 134 1.45 11.08 1.00
CA THR A 134 1.39 11.47 -0.43
C THR A 134 -0.05 11.48 -0.95
N GLU A 135 -0.86 10.47 -0.61
CA GLU A 135 -2.30 10.43 -0.93
C GLU A 135 -3.04 11.62 -0.30
N THR A 136 -2.69 11.98 0.94
CA THR A 136 -3.28 13.10 1.67
C THR A 136 -2.89 14.44 1.04
N LEU A 137 -1.60 14.65 0.73
CA LEU A 137 -1.13 15.85 0.04
C LEU A 137 -1.77 16.03 -1.34
N PHE A 138 -1.91 14.94 -2.09
CA PHE A 138 -2.62 14.97 -3.38
C PHE A 138 -4.07 15.42 -3.20
N ARG A 139 -4.80 14.84 -2.24
CA ARG A 139 -6.18 15.24 -1.94
C ARG A 139 -6.29 16.67 -1.42
N MET A 140 -5.34 17.15 -0.64
CA MET A 140 -5.24 18.56 -0.24
C MET A 140 -5.04 19.46 -1.45
N GLY A 141 -4.16 19.09 -2.37
CA GLY A 141 -3.95 19.82 -3.62
C GLY A 141 -5.21 19.87 -4.49
N VAL A 142 -5.95 18.76 -4.58
CA VAL A 142 -7.25 18.72 -5.28
C VAL A 142 -8.30 19.57 -4.58
N ALA A 143 -8.44 19.47 -3.25
CA ALA A 143 -9.41 20.23 -2.48
C ALA A 143 -9.18 21.75 -2.57
N ARG A 144 -7.92 22.18 -2.74
CA ARG A 144 -7.52 23.59 -2.91
C ARG A 144 -7.56 24.06 -4.36
N GLY A 145 -7.97 23.21 -5.31
CA GLY A 145 -7.97 23.53 -6.74
C GLY A 145 -6.58 23.63 -7.38
N ALA A 146 -5.51 23.25 -6.68
CA ALA A 146 -4.13 23.30 -7.18
C ALA A 146 -3.80 22.12 -8.12
N ILE A 147 -4.53 21.00 -8.00
CA ILE A 147 -4.31 19.80 -8.80
C ILE A 147 -5.64 19.35 -9.40
N THR A 148 -5.70 19.17 -10.71
CA THR A 148 -6.83 18.53 -11.39
C THR A 148 -6.63 17.01 -11.41
N PRO A 149 -7.53 16.20 -10.83
CA PRO A 149 -7.35 14.76 -10.79
C PRO A 149 -7.47 14.15 -12.20
N LEU A 150 -6.47 13.36 -12.59
CA LEU A 150 -6.47 12.63 -13.85
C LEU A 150 -7.36 11.38 -13.74
N ARG A 151 -8.25 11.20 -14.73
CA ARG A 151 -9.08 10.00 -14.82
C ARG A 151 -8.20 8.77 -15.01
N HIS A 152 -8.35 7.77 -14.12
CA HIS A 152 -7.51 6.55 -14.09
C HIS A 152 -6.02 6.81 -13.81
N GLY A 153 -5.67 7.88 -13.08
CA GLY A 153 -4.28 8.20 -12.74
C GLY A 153 -3.54 7.05 -12.02
N GLU A 154 -4.25 6.21 -11.26
CA GLU A 154 -3.69 5.02 -10.62
C GLU A 154 -3.21 3.95 -11.62
N VAL A 155 -3.87 3.86 -12.77
CA VAL A 155 -3.49 2.93 -13.85
C VAL A 155 -2.28 3.49 -14.58
N LEU A 156 -2.25 4.79 -14.89
CA LEU A 156 -1.10 5.44 -15.50
C LEU A 156 0.16 5.29 -14.62
N LEU A 157 0.03 5.55 -13.32
CA LEU A 157 1.12 5.37 -12.35
C LEU A 157 1.62 3.93 -12.35
N PHE A 158 0.70 2.96 -12.40
CA PHE A 158 1.07 1.55 -12.49
C PHE A 158 1.72 1.18 -13.81
N CYS A 159 1.30 1.72 -14.95
CA CYS A 159 1.97 1.50 -16.24
C CYS A 159 3.43 1.95 -16.22
N ILE A 160 3.69 3.15 -15.70
CA ILE A 160 5.07 3.69 -15.56
C ILE A 160 5.88 2.81 -14.61
N THR A 161 5.28 2.47 -13.46
CA THR A 161 5.93 1.64 -12.43
C THR A 161 6.25 0.23 -12.94
N ALA A 162 5.30 -0.40 -13.64
CA ALA A 162 5.46 -1.71 -14.24
C ALA A 162 6.52 -1.69 -15.34
N ALA A 163 6.56 -0.67 -16.20
CA ALA A 163 7.60 -0.51 -17.21
C ALA A 163 9.00 -0.58 -16.58
N LEU A 164 9.24 0.22 -15.56
CA LEU A 164 10.55 0.30 -14.89
C LEU A 164 10.88 -0.95 -14.08
N PHE A 165 9.92 -1.55 -13.38
CA PHE A 165 10.16 -2.83 -12.69
C PHE A 165 10.52 -3.95 -13.66
N MET A 166 9.84 -4.04 -14.81
CA MET A 166 10.10 -5.09 -15.79
C MET A 166 11.43 -4.85 -16.51
N PHE A 167 11.77 -3.59 -16.79
CA PHE A 167 13.11 -3.20 -17.26
C PHE A 167 14.19 -3.65 -16.26
N PHE A 168 14.08 -3.28 -14.98
CA PHE A 168 15.03 -3.71 -13.96
C PHE A 168 15.04 -5.22 -13.72
N PHE A 169 13.92 -5.91 -13.91
CA PHE A 169 13.87 -7.37 -13.84
C PHE A 169 14.72 -8.03 -14.93
N ARG A 170 14.81 -7.39 -16.11
CA ARG A 170 15.67 -7.81 -17.21
C ARG A 170 17.08 -7.22 -17.18
N CYS A 171 17.39 -6.23 -16.36
CA CYS A 171 18.79 -5.81 -16.21
C CYS A 171 19.57 -6.81 -15.36
N LYS A 172 20.82 -7.08 -15.71
CA LYS A 172 21.75 -7.82 -14.85
C LYS A 172 21.89 -7.10 -13.50
N ASP A 173 21.69 -7.83 -12.41
CA ASP A 173 21.66 -7.30 -11.03
C ASP A 173 20.66 -6.12 -10.84
N GLY A 174 19.62 -6.07 -11.68
CA GLY A 174 18.63 -4.99 -11.70
C GLY A 174 17.63 -5.04 -10.55
N LEU A 175 17.26 -6.22 -10.06
CA LEU A 175 16.41 -6.38 -8.87
C LEU A 175 17.01 -7.43 -7.93
N LYS A 176 16.87 -7.22 -6.62
CA LYS A 176 17.34 -8.15 -5.57
C LYS A 176 16.19 -8.54 -4.63
N GLY A 177 16.36 -9.64 -3.91
CA GLY A 177 15.46 -10.05 -2.81
C GLY A 177 14.03 -10.42 -3.24
N PHE A 178 13.06 -10.00 -2.42
CA PHE A 178 11.65 -10.39 -2.58
C PHE A 178 11.04 -9.92 -3.91
N THR A 179 11.33 -8.70 -4.36
CA THR A 179 10.77 -8.15 -5.61
C THR A 179 11.19 -8.97 -6.83
N PHE A 180 12.47 -9.37 -6.89
CA PHE A 180 12.96 -10.25 -7.95
C PHE A 180 12.28 -11.62 -7.91
N SER A 181 12.17 -12.22 -6.72
CA SER A 181 11.49 -13.51 -6.54
C SER A 181 10.02 -13.46 -6.95
N ALA A 182 9.32 -12.39 -6.57
CA ALA A 182 7.91 -12.16 -6.91
C ALA A 182 7.71 -12.01 -8.43
N LEU A 183 8.50 -11.17 -9.10
CA LEU A 183 8.41 -11.01 -10.55
C LEU A 183 8.82 -12.28 -11.31
N LYS A 184 9.84 -13.00 -10.83
CA LYS A 184 10.21 -14.32 -11.37
C LYS A 184 9.08 -15.35 -11.24
N PHE A 185 8.34 -15.33 -10.14
CA PHE A 185 7.18 -16.19 -9.95
C PHE A 185 6.01 -15.81 -10.87
N ILE A 186 5.74 -14.50 -11.03
CA ILE A 186 4.64 -13.97 -11.83
C ILE A 186 4.89 -14.21 -13.32
N VAL A 187 6.07 -13.82 -13.81
CA VAL A 187 6.38 -13.74 -15.23
C VAL A 187 6.98 -15.04 -15.75
N GLY A 188 7.89 -15.64 -15.00
CA GLY A 188 8.62 -16.85 -15.40
C GLY A 188 10.13 -16.63 -15.47
N LYS A 189 10.87 -17.73 -15.55
CA LYS A 189 12.34 -17.73 -15.59
C LYS A 189 12.89 -17.44 -16.99
N GLU A 190 12.08 -17.67 -18.02
CA GLU A 190 12.46 -17.53 -19.43
C GLU A 190 12.70 -16.07 -19.80
N GLU A 191 12.23 -15.13 -18.97
CA GLU A 191 12.35 -13.69 -19.19
C GLU A 191 13.57 -13.05 -18.51
N ILE A 192 14.40 -13.85 -17.84
CA ILE A 192 15.64 -13.41 -17.19
C ILE A 192 16.77 -13.38 -18.23
N PRO A 193 17.75 -12.45 -18.13
CA PRO A 193 18.92 -12.46 -18.99
C PRO A 193 19.72 -13.74 -18.79
N THR A 194 19.97 -14.44 -19.87
CA THR A 194 20.95 -15.52 -19.95
C THR A 194 21.99 -15.03 -20.94
N HIS A 195 22.98 -14.27 -20.46
CA HIS A 195 24.22 -14.18 -21.23
C HIS A 195 24.90 -15.54 -21.10
N SER A 196 25.38 -16.09 -22.21
CA SER A 196 25.99 -17.41 -22.38
C SER A 196 25.05 -18.64 -22.32
N PHE A 197 24.31 -18.90 -23.39
CA PHE A 197 24.06 -20.27 -23.88
C PHE A 197 23.86 -20.23 -25.39
N SER A 198 24.76 -20.89 -26.14
CA SER A 198 24.70 -20.99 -27.61
C SER A 198 23.41 -21.71 -28.05
N PRO A 199 22.52 -21.08 -28.85
CA PRO A 199 21.21 -21.65 -29.21
C PRO A 199 21.26 -22.80 -30.23
N GLU A 200 22.39 -23.02 -30.88
CA GLU A 200 22.46 -23.84 -32.10
C GLU A 200 22.48 -25.35 -31.84
N VAL A 201 22.95 -25.80 -30.66
CA VAL A 201 23.17 -27.23 -30.39
C VAL A 201 21.90 -27.96 -29.95
N THR A 202 20.92 -27.26 -29.37
CA THR A 202 19.68 -27.87 -28.86
C THR A 202 18.57 -27.90 -29.92
N PHE A 203 18.58 -26.95 -30.86
CA PHE A 203 17.58 -26.84 -31.93
C PHE A 203 17.57 -28.10 -32.84
N SER A 204 18.76 -28.62 -33.17
CA SER A 204 18.92 -29.80 -34.04
C SER A 204 18.44 -31.12 -33.39
N LYS A 205 18.43 -31.22 -32.05
CA LYS A 205 18.03 -32.46 -31.35
C LYS A 205 16.52 -32.61 -31.16
N ILE A 206 15.76 -31.51 -31.11
CA ILE A 206 14.32 -31.55 -30.81
C ILE A 206 13.48 -31.62 -32.09
N ASP A 207 13.89 -30.96 -33.17
CA ASP A 207 13.17 -30.97 -34.45
C ASP A 207 13.10 -32.38 -35.08
N ARG A 208 14.09 -33.22 -34.78
CA ARG A 208 14.10 -34.65 -35.15
C ARG A 208 13.08 -35.51 -34.40
N LYS A 209 12.59 -35.08 -33.23
CA LYS A 209 11.69 -35.88 -32.38
C LYS A 209 10.20 -35.64 -32.63
N ILE A 210 9.84 -34.55 -33.33
CA ILE A 210 8.45 -34.14 -33.57
C ILE A 210 7.86 -34.80 -34.82
N LYS A 211 8.67 -35.35 -35.72
CA LYS A 211 8.21 -35.86 -37.02
C LYS A 211 7.47 -37.22 -37.01
N HIS A 212 7.22 -37.84 -35.85
CA HIS A 212 6.72 -39.21 -35.81
C HIS A 212 5.57 -39.46 -34.82
N ARG A 213 4.40 -38.87 -35.07
CA ARG A 213 3.09 -39.49 -34.81
C ARG A 213 1.95 -38.56 -35.20
N GLU A 214 1.03 -39.03 -36.03
CA GLU A 214 -0.41 -39.00 -35.73
C GLU A 214 -1.19 -39.76 -36.82
N GLU A 215 -1.91 -40.81 -36.41
CA GLU A 215 -3.03 -41.40 -37.15
C GLU A 215 -4.33 -40.76 -36.69
N VAL A 216 -5.22 -40.56 -37.65
CA VAL A 216 -6.46 -39.80 -37.56
C VAL A 216 -7.62 -40.68 -37.07
N SER A 217 -8.47 -40.17 -36.16
CA SER A 217 -9.84 -40.67 -36.02
C SER A 217 -10.83 -39.57 -35.57
N ARG A 218 -12.10 -39.78 -35.92
CA ARG A 218 -13.09 -38.78 -36.36
C ARG A 218 -14.35 -38.80 -35.46
N ARG A 219 -14.80 -37.66 -34.92
CA ARG A 219 -16.22 -37.29 -34.70
C ARG A 219 -16.32 -35.83 -34.20
N MET A 220 -17.21 -35.04 -34.81
CA MET A 220 -17.29 -33.57 -34.68
C MET A 220 -18.43 -33.13 -33.75
N ASN A 221 -18.10 -32.27 -32.79
CA ASN A 221 -19.00 -31.33 -32.10
C ASN A 221 -18.27 -29.98 -32.04
N ILE A 222 -18.98 -28.85 -31.94
CA ILE A 222 -18.39 -27.48 -31.91
C ILE A 222 -17.34 -27.33 -30.79
N ILE A 223 -17.55 -28.03 -29.66
CA ILE A 223 -16.60 -28.10 -28.54
C ILE A 223 -15.32 -28.86 -28.92
N ALA A 224 -15.43 -29.90 -29.76
CA ALA A 224 -14.27 -30.62 -30.27
C ALA A 224 -13.53 -29.79 -31.34
N LEU A 225 -14.23 -28.97 -32.13
CA LEU A 225 -13.64 -28.07 -33.11
C LEU A 225 -12.83 -26.95 -32.44
N THR A 226 -13.38 -26.32 -31.41
CA THR A 226 -12.66 -25.31 -30.61
C THR A 226 -11.50 -25.93 -29.85
N LYS A 227 -11.66 -27.12 -29.28
CA LYS A 227 -10.58 -27.86 -28.61
C LYS A 227 -9.47 -28.25 -29.59
N LYS A 228 -9.83 -28.66 -30.82
CA LYS A 228 -8.88 -29.02 -31.88
C LYS A 228 -8.15 -27.79 -32.43
N LEU A 229 -8.83 -26.66 -32.61
CA LEU A 229 -8.21 -25.38 -32.98
C LEU A 229 -7.24 -24.88 -31.90
N VAL A 230 -7.65 -24.94 -30.62
CA VAL A 230 -6.79 -24.59 -29.49
C VAL A 230 -5.59 -25.53 -29.41
N ASP A 231 -5.78 -26.84 -29.56
CA ASP A 231 -4.67 -27.80 -29.56
C ASP A 231 -3.74 -27.62 -30.77
N GLN A 232 -4.27 -27.30 -31.94
CA GLN A 232 -3.48 -27.09 -33.16
C GLN A 232 -2.66 -25.80 -33.08
N VAL A 233 -3.24 -24.70 -32.57
CA VAL A 233 -2.53 -23.44 -32.33
C VAL A 233 -1.52 -23.55 -31.18
N CYS A 234 -1.87 -24.25 -30.09
CA CYS A 234 -0.97 -24.42 -28.94
C CYS A 234 0.15 -25.45 -29.16
N LYS A 235 0.02 -26.40 -30.11
CA LYS A 235 1.08 -27.37 -30.43
C LYS A 235 1.91 -27.00 -31.66
N HIS A 236 1.31 -26.38 -32.69
CA HIS A 236 1.99 -26.05 -33.96
C HIS A 236 2.15 -24.55 -34.21
N GLY A 237 1.86 -23.71 -33.22
CA GLY A 237 1.99 -22.26 -33.33
C GLY A 237 3.44 -21.78 -33.55
N PRO A 238 3.61 -20.54 -34.04
CA PRO A 238 4.91 -20.02 -34.43
C PRO A 238 5.79 -19.66 -33.21
N ARG A 239 7.10 -19.89 -33.35
CA ARG A 239 8.14 -19.54 -32.36
C ARG A 239 9.27 -18.79 -33.06
N HIS A 240 9.75 -17.73 -32.43
CA HIS A 240 10.91 -16.98 -32.94
C HIS A 240 12.20 -17.42 -32.27
N ARG A 241 13.32 -17.36 -33.01
CA ARG A 241 14.65 -17.78 -32.55
C ARG A 241 15.12 -17.06 -31.29
N CYS A 242 14.79 -15.78 -31.14
CA CYS A 242 15.16 -14.98 -29.96
C CYS A 242 14.28 -15.24 -28.74
N CYS A 243 13.25 -16.09 -28.85
CA CYS A 243 12.40 -16.44 -27.72
C CYS A 243 12.99 -17.61 -26.92
N LYS A 244 13.14 -17.40 -25.61
CA LYS A 244 13.76 -18.35 -24.66
C LYS A 244 12.85 -19.48 -24.17
N HIS A 245 11.59 -19.53 -24.63
CA HIS A 245 10.63 -20.57 -24.26
C HIS A 245 10.77 -21.79 -25.20
N TYR A 246 11.76 -22.65 -24.95
CA TYR A 246 12.11 -23.74 -25.88
C TYR A 246 11.04 -24.83 -26.02
N GLU A 247 10.25 -25.07 -24.97
CA GLU A 247 9.24 -26.14 -24.93
C GLU A 247 7.87 -25.69 -25.43
N ASP A 248 7.68 -24.37 -25.65
CA ASP A 248 6.40 -23.76 -25.95
C ASP A 248 6.47 -22.86 -27.18
N ASN A 249 5.40 -22.79 -27.96
CA ASN A 249 5.25 -21.71 -28.95
C ASN A 249 4.83 -20.39 -28.27
N CYS A 250 4.95 -19.26 -28.97
CA CYS A 250 4.71 -17.95 -28.37
C CYS A 250 3.27 -17.79 -27.84
N ILE A 251 2.28 -18.39 -28.53
CA ILE A 251 0.86 -18.29 -28.16
C ILE A 251 0.58 -19.14 -26.91
N SER A 252 1.04 -20.39 -26.90
CA SER A 252 0.98 -21.30 -25.74
C SER A 252 1.65 -20.67 -24.53
N TYR A 253 2.81 -20.04 -24.71
CA TYR A 253 3.52 -19.35 -23.63
C TYR A 253 2.70 -18.23 -22.99
N CYS A 254 1.95 -17.46 -23.79
CA CYS A 254 1.05 -16.41 -23.31
C CYS A 254 -0.18 -17.00 -22.60
N ILE A 255 -0.84 -17.99 -23.21
CA ILE A 255 -2.07 -18.62 -22.67
C ILE A 255 -1.78 -19.36 -21.36
N LYS A 256 -0.71 -20.16 -21.30
CA LYS A 256 -0.29 -20.85 -20.07
C LYS A 256 0.03 -19.84 -18.96
N GLY A 257 0.70 -18.73 -19.30
CA GLY A 257 0.97 -17.63 -18.38
C GLY A 257 -0.30 -16.99 -17.84
N PHE A 258 -1.27 -16.70 -18.72
CA PHE A 258 -2.58 -16.17 -18.36
C PHE A 258 -3.30 -17.10 -17.38
N ILE A 259 -3.51 -18.37 -17.75
CA ILE A 259 -4.28 -19.33 -16.96
C ILE A 259 -3.66 -19.53 -15.58
N ARG A 260 -2.34 -19.69 -15.52
CA ARG A 260 -1.63 -19.86 -14.25
C ARG A 260 -1.85 -18.66 -13.32
N MET A 261 -1.58 -17.44 -13.79
CA MET A 261 -1.64 -16.25 -12.93
C MET A 261 -3.06 -15.78 -12.64
N PHE A 262 -3.99 -16.03 -13.57
CA PHE A 262 -5.41 -15.87 -13.33
C PHE A 262 -5.88 -16.77 -12.18
N SER A 263 -5.49 -18.06 -12.20
CA SER A 263 -5.88 -19.02 -11.16
C SER A 263 -5.31 -18.65 -9.80
N VAL A 264 -4.05 -18.20 -9.75
CA VAL A 264 -3.42 -17.68 -8.51
C VAL A 264 -4.17 -16.46 -7.98
N GLY A 265 -4.47 -15.48 -8.82
CA GLY A 265 -5.21 -14.28 -8.43
C GLY A 265 -6.61 -14.60 -7.91
N TYR A 266 -7.32 -15.49 -8.59
CA TYR A 266 -8.64 -15.94 -8.18
C TYR A 266 -8.59 -16.64 -6.81
N LEU A 267 -7.61 -17.52 -6.59
CA LEU A 267 -7.44 -18.23 -5.33
C LEU A 267 -7.13 -17.28 -4.16
N ILE A 268 -6.23 -16.30 -4.37
CA ILE A 268 -5.92 -15.28 -3.36
C ILE A 268 -7.18 -14.52 -2.93
N GLN A 269 -7.97 -14.08 -3.90
CA GLN A 269 -9.18 -13.30 -3.63
C GLN A 269 -10.25 -14.13 -2.91
N CYS A 270 -10.37 -15.41 -3.25
CA CYS A 270 -11.21 -16.36 -2.51
C CYS A 270 -10.74 -16.47 -1.05
N CYS A 271 -9.44 -16.72 -0.82
CA CYS A 271 -8.85 -16.85 0.52
C CYS A 271 -9.07 -15.61 1.39
N LEU A 272 -8.94 -14.41 0.83
CA LEU A 272 -9.15 -13.15 1.56
C LEU A 272 -10.60 -12.95 2.03
N ARG A 273 -11.57 -13.56 1.35
CA ARG A 273 -13.00 -13.47 1.70
C ARG A 273 -13.51 -14.57 2.62
N ILE A 274 -12.75 -15.66 2.78
CA ILE A 274 -13.11 -16.75 3.68
C ILE A 274 -13.36 -16.26 5.12
N PRO A 275 -12.51 -15.41 5.76
CA PRO A 275 -12.74 -15.00 7.14
C PRO A 275 -14.05 -14.21 7.34
N SER A 276 -14.41 -13.36 6.39
CA SER A 276 -15.70 -12.64 6.41
C SER A 276 -16.89 -13.56 6.15
N ALA A 277 -16.73 -14.58 5.31
CA ALA A 277 -17.76 -15.55 4.97
C ALA A 277 -17.92 -16.65 6.03
N PHE A 278 -16.87 -16.97 6.78
CA PHE A 278 -16.87 -18.02 7.81
C PHE A 278 -17.90 -17.75 8.91
N ARG A 279 -18.13 -16.48 9.25
CA ARG A 279 -19.19 -16.06 10.17
C ARG A 279 -20.59 -16.34 9.63
N HIS A 280 -20.75 -16.39 8.30
CA HIS A 280 -22.01 -16.71 7.61
C HIS A 280 -22.14 -18.19 7.20
N LEU A 281 -21.03 -18.94 7.17
CA LEU A 281 -20.97 -20.35 6.81
C LEU A 281 -21.81 -21.22 7.77
N PHE A 282 -21.81 -20.89 9.06
CA PHE A 282 -22.62 -21.59 10.07
C PHE A 282 -24.12 -21.27 10.00
N THR A 283 -24.51 -20.18 9.35
CA THR A 283 -25.91 -19.74 9.32
C THR A 283 -26.61 -20.05 7.99
N LYS A 284 -25.92 -20.00 6.83
CA LYS A 284 -26.49 -20.32 5.51
C LYS A 284 -25.44 -20.89 4.53
N PRO A 285 -25.27 -22.23 4.43
CA PRO A 285 -24.25 -22.84 3.56
C PRO A 285 -24.52 -22.67 2.05
N SER A 286 -25.78 -22.49 1.63
CA SER A 286 -26.14 -22.32 0.21
C SER A 286 -25.60 -21.02 -0.42
N ARG A 287 -25.28 -19.99 0.38
CA ARG A 287 -24.66 -18.74 -0.11
C ARG A 287 -23.17 -18.88 -0.42
N LEU A 288 -22.53 -19.99 -0.03
CA LEU A 288 -21.10 -20.21 -0.23
C LEU A 288 -20.73 -20.27 -1.72
N LEU A 289 -21.52 -20.99 -2.53
CA LEU A 289 -21.32 -21.10 -3.99
C LEU A 289 -21.45 -19.74 -4.70
N SER A 290 -22.44 -18.93 -4.28
CA SER A 290 -22.59 -17.56 -4.79
C SER A 290 -21.47 -16.61 -4.36
N LEU A 291 -20.76 -16.91 -3.27
CA LEU A 291 -19.62 -16.15 -2.76
C LEU A 291 -18.32 -16.44 -3.54
N PHE A 292 -18.16 -17.66 -4.06
CA PHE A 292 -17.09 -18.01 -4.98
C PHE A 292 -17.31 -17.38 -6.36
N TYR A 293 -18.55 -17.37 -6.86
CA TYR A 293 -18.91 -16.75 -8.13
C TYR A 293 -19.24 -15.25 -7.98
N ASN A 294 -18.30 -14.48 -7.44
CA ASN A 294 -18.43 -13.03 -7.33
C ASN A 294 -17.53 -12.33 -8.34
N LYS A 295 -18.06 -11.30 -9.01
CA LYS A 295 -17.35 -10.44 -9.98
C LYS A 295 -16.02 -9.91 -9.43
N GLU A 296 -15.96 -9.59 -8.14
CA GLU A 296 -14.72 -9.13 -7.49
C GLU A 296 -13.64 -10.21 -7.38
N ASN A 297 -14.01 -11.49 -7.26
CA ASN A 297 -13.06 -12.61 -7.25
C ASN A 297 -12.36 -12.75 -8.61
N PHE A 298 -13.09 -12.44 -9.69
CA PHE A 298 -12.57 -12.49 -11.04
C PHE A 298 -11.62 -11.34 -11.36
N GLN A 299 -11.82 -10.14 -10.80
CA GLN A 299 -11.05 -8.95 -11.14
C GLN A 299 -9.54 -9.10 -10.86
N LEU A 300 -9.16 -9.65 -9.70
CA LEU A 300 -7.74 -9.85 -9.37
C LEU A 300 -7.09 -10.91 -10.28
N GLY A 301 -7.81 -11.99 -10.58
CA GLY A 301 -7.38 -13.00 -11.55
C GLY A 301 -7.20 -12.42 -12.95
N ALA A 302 -8.19 -11.67 -13.44
CA ALA A 302 -8.16 -11.01 -14.75
C ALA A 302 -7.00 -10.02 -14.86
N PHE A 303 -6.74 -9.24 -13.80
CA PHE A 303 -5.58 -8.36 -13.71
C PHE A 303 -4.26 -9.13 -13.84
N LEU A 304 -3.99 -10.11 -12.97
CA LEU A 304 -2.72 -10.84 -12.96
C LEU A 304 -2.50 -11.68 -14.23
N GLY A 305 -3.55 -12.37 -14.69
CA GLY A 305 -3.50 -13.16 -15.92
C GLY A 305 -3.23 -12.29 -17.14
N SER A 306 -3.97 -11.18 -17.30
CA SER A 306 -3.79 -10.27 -18.43
C SER A 306 -2.45 -9.55 -18.38
N PHE A 307 -1.98 -9.13 -17.20
CA PHE A 307 -0.66 -8.53 -17.03
C PHE A 307 0.44 -9.42 -17.62
N VAL A 308 0.45 -10.70 -17.25
CA VAL A 308 1.47 -11.65 -17.71
C VAL A 308 1.32 -11.98 -19.18
N SER A 309 0.09 -12.18 -19.65
CA SER A 309 -0.18 -12.45 -21.07
C SER A 309 0.26 -11.30 -21.98
N ILE A 310 -0.12 -10.07 -21.64
CA ILE A 310 0.24 -8.86 -22.40
C ILE A 310 1.76 -8.66 -22.38
N TYR A 311 2.40 -8.82 -21.21
CA TYR A 311 3.86 -8.67 -21.11
C TYR A 311 4.60 -9.68 -22.00
N LYS A 312 4.24 -10.96 -21.91
CA LYS A 312 4.85 -12.04 -22.70
C LYS A 312 4.58 -11.85 -24.19
N GLY A 313 3.33 -11.58 -24.55
CA GLY A 313 2.93 -11.37 -25.94
C GLY A 313 3.66 -10.19 -26.57
N THR A 314 3.72 -9.06 -25.87
CA THR A 314 4.46 -7.88 -26.33
C THR A 314 5.96 -8.17 -26.43
N SER A 315 6.55 -8.87 -25.45
CA SER A 315 7.96 -9.23 -25.47
C SER A 315 8.31 -10.14 -26.66
N CYS A 316 7.48 -11.16 -26.92
CA CYS A 316 7.63 -12.00 -28.09
C CYS A 316 7.48 -11.17 -29.38
N PHE A 317 6.46 -10.34 -29.49
CA PHE A 317 6.26 -9.48 -30.65
C PHE A 317 7.46 -8.56 -30.93
N LEU A 318 8.00 -7.90 -29.90
CA LEU A 318 9.19 -7.05 -30.06
C LEU A 318 10.44 -7.85 -30.45
N ARG A 319 10.61 -9.08 -29.96
CA ARG A 319 11.67 -10.00 -30.39
C ARG A 319 11.53 -10.40 -31.87
N TRP A 320 10.30 -10.59 -32.35
CA TRP A 320 10.02 -10.86 -33.76
C TRP A 320 10.38 -9.67 -34.65
N VAL A 321 9.91 -8.47 -34.28
CA VAL A 321 10.10 -7.26 -35.09
C VAL A 321 11.56 -6.84 -35.13
N ARG A 322 12.25 -6.83 -33.97
CA ARG A 322 13.64 -6.36 -33.87
C ARG A 322 14.69 -7.45 -34.07
N ASN A 323 14.30 -8.72 -34.19
CA ASN A 323 15.23 -9.85 -34.32
C ASN A 323 16.32 -9.93 -33.22
N LEU A 324 16.04 -9.38 -32.04
CA LEU A 324 16.98 -9.30 -30.91
C LEU A 324 16.23 -9.43 -29.57
N ASP A 325 16.93 -9.83 -28.51
CA ASP A 325 16.41 -9.84 -27.13
C ASP A 325 17.13 -8.76 -26.33
N ASP A 326 16.42 -7.66 -26.04
CA ASP A 326 16.92 -6.43 -25.41
C ASP A 326 16.08 -6.11 -24.15
N GLU A 327 16.73 -5.55 -23.13
CA GLU A 327 16.06 -5.11 -21.90
C GLU A 327 15.02 -4.02 -22.16
N LEU A 328 15.21 -3.16 -23.18
CA LEU A 328 14.25 -2.12 -23.55
C LEU A 328 12.89 -2.69 -23.97
N HIS A 329 12.84 -3.93 -24.47
CA HIS A 329 11.57 -4.60 -24.75
C HIS A 329 10.72 -4.76 -23.48
N ALA A 330 11.35 -4.96 -22.32
CA ALA A 330 10.63 -5.10 -21.06
C ALA A 330 10.06 -3.76 -20.57
N LEU A 331 10.64 -2.62 -20.95
CA LEU A 331 10.07 -1.31 -20.65
C LEU A 331 8.73 -1.12 -21.37
N ILE A 332 8.71 -1.36 -22.68
CA ILE A 332 7.49 -1.24 -23.50
C ILE A 332 6.47 -2.30 -23.08
N ALA A 333 6.88 -3.56 -22.97
CA ALA A 333 6.00 -4.65 -22.56
C ALA A 333 5.43 -4.45 -21.15
N GLY A 334 6.24 -3.94 -20.21
CA GLY A 334 5.78 -3.62 -18.85
C GLY A 334 4.76 -2.48 -18.84
N SER A 335 4.97 -1.45 -19.65
CA SER A 335 4.02 -0.33 -19.77
C SER A 335 2.66 -0.78 -20.32
N LEU A 336 2.63 -1.59 -21.39
CA LEU A 336 1.41 -2.12 -21.97
C LEU A 336 0.74 -3.14 -21.06
N ALA A 337 1.52 -4.00 -20.40
CA ALA A 337 1.00 -4.92 -19.39
C ALA A 337 0.34 -4.17 -18.23
N GLY A 338 0.81 -2.96 -17.90
CA GLY A 338 0.23 -2.07 -16.90
C GLY A 338 -1.25 -1.76 -17.11
N ILE A 339 -1.71 -1.74 -18.37
CA ILE A 339 -3.12 -1.46 -18.73
C ILE A 339 -4.07 -2.50 -18.11
N SER A 340 -3.58 -3.71 -17.80
CA SER A 340 -4.37 -4.74 -17.12
C SER A 340 -4.93 -4.27 -15.77
N MET A 341 -4.34 -3.25 -15.13
CA MET A 341 -4.86 -2.68 -13.89
C MET A 341 -6.25 -2.06 -14.06
N MET A 342 -6.72 -1.83 -15.28
CA MET A 342 -8.12 -1.51 -15.55
C MET A 342 -9.11 -2.56 -15.02
N PHE A 343 -8.70 -3.83 -14.94
CA PHE A 343 -9.52 -4.90 -14.35
C PHE A 343 -9.61 -4.81 -12.82
N TYR A 344 -8.55 -4.35 -12.15
CA TYR A 344 -8.47 -4.23 -10.70
C TYR A 344 -7.80 -2.91 -10.28
N LYS A 345 -8.59 -1.84 -10.32
CA LYS A 345 -8.13 -0.48 -9.99
C LYS A 345 -7.90 -0.36 -8.49
N SER A 346 -6.67 -0.10 -8.08
CA SER A 346 -6.31 0.07 -6.67
C SER A 346 -5.18 1.08 -6.50
N THR A 347 -5.53 2.29 -6.08
CA THR A 347 -4.56 3.36 -5.77
C THR A 347 -3.55 2.90 -4.72
N THR A 348 -3.96 2.07 -3.75
CA THR A 348 -3.06 1.56 -2.71
C THR A 348 -1.96 0.68 -3.31
N ILE A 349 -2.30 -0.19 -4.27
CA ILE A 349 -1.30 -1.06 -4.93
C ILE A 349 -0.37 -0.23 -5.82
N SER A 350 -0.91 0.67 -6.64
CA SER A 350 -0.10 1.52 -7.52
C SER A 350 0.89 2.37 -6.72
N MET A 351 0.44 3.03 -5.66
CA MET A 351 1.29 3.86 -4.80
C MET A 351 2.33 3.04 -4.07
N TYR A 352 1.96 1.87 -3.54
CA TYR A 352 2.92 0.99 -2.87
C TYR A 352 4.04 0.53 -3.81
N LEU A 353 3.68 0.08 -5.01
CA LEU A 353 4.65 -0.37 -6.00
C LEU A 353 5.52 0.80 -6.50
N ALA A 354 4.94 1.98 -6.74
CA ALA A 354 5.69 3.17 -7.13
C ALA A 354 6.70 3.58 -6.05
N SER A 355 6.29 3.61 -4.78
CA SER A 355 7.19 3.90 -3.66
C SER A 355 8.28 2.84 -3.49
N LYS A 356 7.97 1.56 -3.74
CA LYS A 356 8.98 0.49 -3.77
C LYS A 356 9.96 0.61 -4.93
N LEU A 357 9.50 1.11 -6.06
CA LEU A 357 10.35 1.41 -7.20
C LEU A 357 11.31 2.55 -6.87
N VAL A 358 10.80 3.65 -6.29
CA VAL A 358 11.62 4.78 -5.83
C VAL A 358 12.67 4.33 -4.81
N GLU A 359 12.29 3.52 -3.82
CA GLU A 359 13.23 2.93 -2.85
C GLU A 359 14.33 2.12 -3.56
N THR A 360 13.96 1.27 -4.52
CA THR A 360 14.91 0.45 -5.30
C THR A 360 15.86 1.33 -6.12
N MET A 361 15.34 2.37 -6.77
CA MET A 361 16.13 3.32 -7.54
C MET A 361 17.10 4.11 -6.67
N TYR A 362 16.67 4.51 -5.47
CA TYR A 362 17.53 5.21 -4.50
C TYR A 362 18.70 4.33 -4.06
N PHE A 363 18.46 3.08 -3.63
CA PHE A 363 19.53 2.18 -3.24
C PHE A 363 20.47 1.84 -4.40
N LYS A 364 19.95 1.71 -5.63
CA LYS A 364 20.81 1.59 -6.82
C LYS A 364 21.65 2.83 -7.07
N GLY A 365 21.08 4.02 -6.85
CA GLY A 365 21.82 5.27 -6.93
C GLY A 365 22.98 5.33 -5.93
N ILE A 366 22.78 4.78 -4.73
CA ILE A 366 23.84 4.67 -3.70
C ILE A 366 24.90 3.67 -4.15
N GLU A 367 24.51 2.48 -4.61
CA GLU A 367 25.44 1.47 -5.14
C GLU A 367 26.27 2.02 -6.32
N ALA A 368 25.69 2.91 -7.12
CA ALA A 368 26.36 3.57 -8.23
C ALA A 368 27.17 4.83 -7.83
N GLY A 369 27.21 5.19 -6.55
CA GLY A 369 27.91 6.38 -6.05
C GLY A 369 27.29 7.73 -6.48
N LYS A 370 26.06 7.73 -7.01
CA LYS A 370 25.38 8.93 -7.54
C LYS A 370 24.56 9.70 -6.51
N VAL A 371 24.09 9.04 -5.46
CA VAL A 371 23.32 9.67 -4.38
C VAL A 371 23.91 9.29 -3.02
N PRO A 372 23.94 10.22 -2.04
CA PRO A 372 24.48 9.94 -0.72
C PRO A 372 23.57 9.00 0.08
N TYR A 373 24.17 8.18 0.94
CA TYR A 373 23.43 7.40 1.93
C TYR A 373 23.11 8.27 3.15
N PHE A 374 21.82 8.46 3.44
CA PHE A 374 21.36 9.16 4.65
C PHE A 374 21.07 8.17 5.79
N PRO A 375 21.85 8.20 6.89
CA PRO A 375 21.52 7.44 8.09
C PRO A 375 20.15 7.86 8.64
N HIS A 376 19.37 6.89 9.12
CA HIS A 376 18.05 7.12 9.73
C HIS A 376 16.99 7.79 8.83
N ALA A 377 17.19 7.77 7.51
CA ALA A 377 16.23 8.31 6.54
C ALA A 377 14.83 7.71 6.72
N ASP A 378 14.73 6.41 7.05
CA ASP A 378 13.46 5.75 7.34
C ASP A 378 12.68 6.44 8.46
N SER A 379 13.37 6.74 9.57
CA SER A 379 12.79 7.33 10.77
C SER A 379 12.38 8.80 10.52
N ILE A 380 13.18 9.55 9.76
CA ILE A 380 12.88 10.93 9.38
C ILE A 380 11.67 10.99 8.44
N ILE A 381 11.65 10.15 7.39
CA ILE A 381 10.54 10.09 6.44
C ILE A 381 9.26 9.67 7.15
N TYR A 382 9.34 8.70 8.07
CA TYR A 382 8.18 8.30 8.89
C TYR A 382 7.65 9.47 9.72
N ALA A 383 8.53 10.23 10.38
CA ALA A 383 8.13 11.34 11.23
C ALA A 383 7.46 12.47 10.41
N ILE A 384 8.08 12.88 9.30
CA ILE A 384 7.51 13.91 8.41
C ILE A 384 6.17 13.45 7.83
N SER A 385 6.09 12.19 7.37
CA SER A 385 4.85 11.64 6.80
C SER A 385 3.73 11.57 7.83
N THR A 386 4.04 11.17 9.06
CA THR A 386 3.08 11.14 10.16
C THR A 386 2.63 12.56 10.51
N ALA A 387 3.56 13.52 10.56
CA ALA A 387 3.27 14.93 10.83
C ALA A 387 2.34 15.56 9.78
N ILE A 388 2.53 15.26 8.49
CA ILE A 388 1.63 15.65 7.41
C ILE A 388 0.22 15.07 7.63
N CYS A 389 0.13 13.77 7.94
CA CYS A 389 -1.15 13.12 8.18
C CYS A 389 -1.89 13.72 9.38
N PHE A 390 -1.18 14.06 10.46
CA PHE A 390 -1.76 14.73 11.63
C PHE A 390 -2.16 16.17 11.33
N GLN A 391 -1.38 16.91 10.53
CA GLN A 391 -1.77 18.23 10.06
C GLN A 391 -3.10 18.18 9.32
N ALA A 392 -3.25 17.24 8.39
CA ALA A 392 -4.53 17.03 7.71
C ALA A 392 -5.63 16.58 8.69
N ALA A 393 -5.32 15.70 9.64
CA ALA A 393 -6.32 15.21 10.60
C ALA A 393 -6.79 16.29 11.61
N VAL A 394 -6.01 17.36 11.81
CA VAL A 394 -6.44 18.51 12.61
C VAL A 394 -7.15 19.55 11.74
N MET A 395 -6.56 19.92 10.59
CA MET A 395 -7.00 21.07 9.78
C MET A 395 -7.95 20.75 8.63
N GLU A 396 -7.89 19.56 8.04
CA GLU A 396 -8.56 19.19 6.78
C GLU A 396 -8.92 17.69 6.75
N VAL A 397 -9.71 17.21 7.70
CA VAL A 397 -10.04 15.78 7.87
C VAL A 397 -10.62 15.15 6.59
N GLN A 398 -11.31 15.95 5.77
CA GLN A 398 -11.88 15.57 4.47
C GLN A 398 -10.83 15.04 3.47
N THR A 399 -9.57 15.47 3.59
CA THR A 399 -8.49 15.05 2.68
C THR A 399 -7.83 13.75 3.13
N LEU A 400 -8.07 13.33 4.37
CA LEU A 400 -7.49 12.13 4.95
C LEU A 400 -8.22 10.86 4.49
N ARG A 401 -7.50 9.73 4.41
CA ARG A 401 -8.13 8.44 4.08
C ARG A 401 -9.12 8.02 5.19
N PRO A 402 -10.38 7.67 4.87
CA PRO A 402 -11.39 7.34 5.89
C PRO A 402 -11.00 6.20 6.83
N SER A 403 -10.27 5.19 6.34
CA SER A 403 -9.77 4.08 7.16
C SER A 403 -8.74 4.54 8.19
N TYR A 404 -7.90 5.52 7.85
CA TYR A 404 -6.92 6.10 8.75
C TYR A 404 -7.58 7.04 9.78
N TRP A 405 -8.56 7.85 9.36
CA TRP A 405 -9.37 8.64 10.30
C TRP A 405 -10.07 7.74 11.34
N LYS A 406 -10.73 6.66 10.89
CA LYS A 406 -11.33 5.67 11.81
C LYS A 406 -10.30 5.03 12.74
N PHE A 407 -9.07 4.81 12.26
CA PHE A 407 -7.99 4.32 13.09
C PHE A 407 -7.59 5.32 14.19
N LEU A 408 -7.41 6.60 13.86
CA LEU A 408 -7.13 7.66 14.85
C LEU A 408 -8.24 7.78 15.89
N LEU A 409 -9.51 7.69 15.47
CA LEU A 409 -10.65 7.70 16.40
C LEU A 409 -10.64 6.50 17.34
N ARG A 410 -10.34 5.28 16.85
CA ARG A 410 -10.21 4.12 17.74
C ARG A 410 -9.08 4.33 18.75
N LEU A 411 -7.90 4.73 18.27
CA LEU A 411 -6.71 4.94 19.10
C LEU A 411 -6.96 5.96 20.22
N THR A 412 -7.72 7.02 19.94
CA THR A 412 -8.02 8.09 20.89
C THR A 412 -9.33 7.88 21.67
N LYS A 413 -10.05 6.77 21.45
CA LYS A 413 -11.41 6.51 21.98
C LYS A 413 -12.40 7.64 21.64
N GLY A 414 -12.37 8.11 20.40
CA GLY A 414 -13.24 9.17 19.87
C GLY A 414 -12.80 10.58 20.21
N ARG A 415 -11.78 10.76 21.08
CA ARG A 415 -11.39 12.07 21.58
C ARG A 415 -10.83 13.01 20.52
N PHE A 416 -10.25 12.47 19.45
CA PHE A 416 -9.78 13.30 18.34
C PHE A 416 -10.91 14.00 17.57
N ALA A 417 -12.15 13.50 17.67
CA ALA A 417 -13.32 14.14 17.07
C ALA A 417 -13.82 15.36 17.86
N VAL A 418 -13.56 15.42 19.18
CA VAL A 418 -14.05 16.50 20.05
C VAL A 418 -13.09 17.68 20.17
N MET A 419 -12.06 17.75 19.33
CA MET A 419 -11.23 18.96 19.23
C MET A 419 -12.08 20.14 18.74
N ASN A 420 -11.82 21.33 19.28
CA ASN A 420 -12.47 22.55 18.83
C ASN A 420 -11.92 23.00 17.49
N ARG A 421 -12.49 22.48 16.40
CA ARG A 421 -12.03 22.82 15.03
C ARG A 421 -12.59 24.15 14.53
N ARG A 422 -13.67 24.65 15.14
CA ARG A 422 -14.28 25.94 14.78
C ARG A 422 -13.28 27.09 14.94
N VAL A 423 -12.53 27.11 16.04
CA VAL A 423 -11.48 28.13 16.25
C VAL A 423 -10.34 28.03 15.24
N LEU A 424 -10.14 26.86 14.61
CA LEU A 424 -9.10 26.64 13.60
C LEU A 424 -9.52 27.11 12.20
N ASP A 425 -10.81 27.39 11.97
CA ASP A 425 -11.31 27.86 10.68
C ASP A 425 -10.76 29.24 10.29
N VAL A 426 -10.23 30.01 11.24
CA VAL A 426 -9.51 31.28 10.99
C VAL A 426 -8.32 31.13 10.03
N PHE A 427 -7.80 29.91 9.87
CA PHE A 427 -6.73 29.57 8.93
C PHE A 427 -7.22 29.29 7.51
N GLY A 428 -8.54 29.27 7.27
CA GLY A 428 -9.14 29.12 5.93
C GLY A 428 -9.11 27.69 5.37
N THR A 429 -9.01 26.67 6.22
CA THR A 429 -8.98 25.26 5.79
C THR A 429 -10.31 24.52 5.96
N GLU A 430 -11.36 25.21 6.43
CA GLU A 430 -12.66 24.61 6.74
C GLU A 430 -12.53 23.38 7.67
N ALA A 431 -11.73 23.50 8.74
CA ALA A 431 -11.45 22.42 9.68
C ALA A 431 -12.73 21.87 10.34
N SER A 432 -13.73 22.72 10.58
CA SER A 432 -14.99 22.31 11.23
C SER A 432 -16.01 21.64 10.29
N LYS A 433 -15.80 21.64 8.96
CA LYS A 433 -16.78 21.26 7.92
C LYS A 433 -17.52 19.94 8.19
N ASN A 434 -16.78 18.90 8.56
CA ASN A 434 -17.32 17.56 8.76
C ASN A 434 -17.79 17.28 10.21
N PHE A 435 -17.79 18.29 11.08
CA PHE A 435 -18.05 18.16 12.51
C PHE A 435 -19.32 18.87 12.98
N LYS A 436 -20.25 19.20 12.07
CA LYS A 436 -21.58 19.76 12.37
C LYS A 436 -21.54 20.93 13.36
N ASN A 437 -20.59 21.85 13.20
CA ASN A 437 -20.39 22.99 14.12
C ASN A 437 -20.27 22.57 15.59
N PHE A 438 -19.58 21.47 15.88
CA PHE A 438 -19.29 21.05 17.24
C PHE A 438 -18.63 22.18 18.05
N ILE A 439 -19.23 22.50 19.20
CA ILE A 439 -18.70 23.44 20.19
C ILE A 439 -18.46 22.64 21.48
N PRO A 440 -17.23 22.60 22.00
CA PRO A 440 -16.95 21.91 23.26
C PRO A 440 -17.60 22.65 24.45
N LYS A 441 -18.10 21.89 25.41
CA LYS A 441 -18.50 22.44 26.72
C LYS A 441 -17.24 22.62 27.58
N LEU A 442 -16.78 23.86 27.71
CA LEU A 442 -15.55 24.22 28.42
C LEU A 442 -15.86 24.82 29.79
N ASP A 443 -15.07 24.48 30.81
CA ASP A 443 -15.14 25.12 32.13
C ASP A 443 -14.48 26.51 32.07
N PRO A 444 -15.23 27.61 32.29
CA PRO A 444 -14.73 28.97 32.18
C PRO A 444 -13.53 29.28 33.09
N ARG A 445 -13.35 28.52 34.19
CA ARG A 445 -12.21 28.70 35.11
C ARG A 445 -10.87 28.35 34.46
N TYR A 446 -10.89 27.56 33.38
CA TYR A 446 -9.71 27.07 32.69
C TYR A 446 -9.63 27.58 31.24
N THR A 447 -10.47 28.54 30.85
CA THR A 447 -10.43 29.17 29.51
C THR A 447 -9.61 30.44 29.52
N SER A 448 -8.86 30.67 28.45
CA SER A 448 -8.08 31.90 28.25
C SER A 448 -8.88 32.95 27.47
N VAL A 449 -9.91 32.52 26.72
CA VAL A 449 -10.85 33.37 26.02
C VAL A 449 -12.26 32.97 26.49
N PRO A 450 -13.16 33.91 26.82
CA PRO A 450 -14.52 33.55 27.18
C PRO A 450 -15.15 32.72 26.05
N PRO A 451 -15.71 31.53 26.34
CA PRO A 451 -16.30 30.69 25.31
C PRO A 451 -17.42 31.44 24.59
N GLU A 452 -17.48 31.36 23.26
CA GLU A 452 -18.62 31.85 22.49
C GLU A 452 -19.90 31.20 23.06
N LEU A 453 -20.70 32.01 23.76
CA LEU A 453 -21.91 31.59 24.47
C LEU A 453 -22.88 30.81 23.56
N PRO A 454 -23.59 29.81 24.12
CA PRO A 454 -24.89 30.14 24.71
C PRO A 454 -24.95 29.73 26.19
N ILE A 455 -25.29 30.70 27.04
CA ILE A 455 -25.93 30.43 28.33
C ILE A 455 -27.29 29.85 28.00
N GLU A 456 -27.56 28.65 28.50
CA GLU A 456 -28.85 28.28 29.09
C GLU A 456 -28.60 27.03 29.94
N LEU A 457 -28.35 27.28 31.21
CA LEU A 457 -28.55 26.30 32.28
C LEU A 457 -30.03 26.41 32.65
N SER A 458 -30.80 25.39 32.29
CA SER A 458 -32.07 25.06 32.97
C SER A 458 -31.81 23.99 34.01
#